data_AF-A0A385I0G2-F1
#
_entry.id   AF-A0A385I0G2-F1
#
_cell.length_a   1.000
_cell.length_b   1.000
_cell.length_c   1.000
_cell.angle_alpha   90.00
_cell.angle_beta   90.00
_cell.angle_gamma   90.00
#
_symmetry.space_group_name_H-M   'P 1'
#
loop_
_entity.id
_entity.type
_entity.pdbx_description
1 polymer ?
#
loop_
_entity_poly.entity_id
_entity_poly.type
_entity_poly.pdbx_seq_one_letter_code
_entity_poly.pdbx_strand_id
1 'polypeptide(L)'
;MHARDAIFLEDFCPKVRIREWRQSLHDYTDQSCIYCGSKSESIDHIQPRSRGGLSTTTNCIPACLSCNIQKNDMDVFHWYRRQKSYDPRRAMAIRAWVSGNLTLALRLIRWVKNDMTKDQTKRIAR
;
A
#
# COMPACT_ATOMS: atom_id res chain seq x y z
N MET A 1 -34.49 3.16 22.43
CA MET A 1 -33.87 2.53 21.24
C MET A 1 -32.45 2.18 21.64
N HIS A 2 -32.19 0.90 21.95
CA HIS A 2 -30.92 0.49 22.52
C HIS A 2 -29.84 0.56 21.43
N ALA A 3 -28.65 1.09 21.74
CA ALA A 3 -27.51 1.15 20.82
C ALA A 3 -27.05 -0.23 20.28
N ARG A 4 -27.66 -1.32 20.77
CA ARG A 4 -27.45 -2.70 20.32
C ARG A 4 -28.19 -3.05 19.03
N ASP A 5 -29.20 -2.27 18.66
CA ASP A 5 -29.97 -2.44 17.41
C ASP A 5 -29.49 -1.46 16.32
N ALA A 6 -28.42 -0.72 16.58
CA ALA A 6 -27.82 0.17 15.59
C ALA A 6 -27.15 -0.67 14.51
N ILE A 7 -27.82 -0.78 13.36
CA ILE A 7 -27.20 -1.31 12.15
C ILE A 7 -26.39 -0.17 11.53
N PHE A 8 -25.09 -0.39 11.32
CA PHE A 8 -24.22 0.64 10.76
C PHE A 8 -24.53 0.84 9.27
N LEU A 9 -24.39 2.07 8.76
CA LEU A 9 -24.62 2.38 7.33
C LEU A 9 -23.74 1.52 6.40
N GLU A 10 -22.59 1.11 6.92
CA GLU A 10 -21.59 0.21 6.36
C GLU A 10 -22.14 -1.22 6.10
N ASP A 11 -23.07 -1.68 6.95
CA ASP A 11 -23.68 -3.00 6.89
C ASP A 11 -24.78 -3.07 5.82
N PHE A 12 -25.44 -1.94 5.54
CA PHE A 12 -26.46 -1.84 4.49
C PHE A 12 -25.89 -1.56 3.10
N CYS A 13 -24.72 -0.92 2.99
CA CYS A 13 -24.16 -0.52 1.71
C CYS A 13 -22.74 -1.07 1.50
N PRO A 14 -22.61 -2.24 0.85
CA PRO A 14 -21.30 -2.82 0.53
C PRO A 14 -20.35 -1.87 -0.22
N LYS A 15 -20.89 -0.93 -1.00
CA LYS A 15 -20.09 0.06 -1.74
C LYS A 15 -19.38 1.05 -0.79
N VAL A 16 -20.04 1.45 0.29
CA VAL A 16 -19.46 2.36 1.31
C VAL A 16 -18.32 1.63 2.03
N ARG A 17 -18.58 0.42 2.52
CA ARG A 17 -17.56 -0.42 3.17
C ARG A 17 -16.32 -0.65 2.31
N ILE A 18 -16.50 -0.93 1.01
CA ILE A 18 -15.38 -1.11 0.07
C ILE A 18 -14.60 0.21 -0.12
N ARG A 19 -15.29 1.35 -0.19
CA ARG A 19 -14.65 2.65 -0.33
C ARG A 19 -13.81 2.99 0.90
N GLU A 20 -14.37 2.80 2.09
CA GLU A 20 -13.68 3.06 3.36
C GLU A 20 -12.48 2.13 3.55
N TRP A 21 -12.63 0.84 3.22
CA TRP A 21 -11.52 -0.09 3.22
C TRP A 21 -10.41 0.32 2.24
N ARG A 22 -10.75 0.79 1.02
CA ARG A 22 -9.74 1.29 0.08
C ARG A 22 -9.03 2.53 0.62
N GLN A 23 -9.78 3.43 1.26
CA GLN A 23 -9.23 4.64 1.87
C GLN A 23 -8.25 4.29 3.00
N SER A 24 -8.60 3.33 3.86
CA SER A 24 -7.74 2.93 4.98
C SER A 24 -6.38 2.38 4.52
N LEU A 25 -6.32 1.69 3.37
CA LEU A 25 -5.04 1.25 2.78
C LEU A 25 -4.12 2.44 2.47
N HIS A 26 -4.66 3.53 1.91
CA HIS A 26 -3.90 4.75 1.67
C HIS A 26 -3.42 5.37 2.99
N ASP A 27 -4.31 5.45 3.98
CA ASP A 27 -4.04 6.08 5.26
C ASP A 27 -2.95 5.35 6.05
N TYR A 28 -2.92 4.01 6.01
CA TYR A 28 -1.86 3.21 6.65
C TYR A 28 -0.45 3.59 6.20
N THR A 29 -0.31 4.04 4.95
CA THR A 29 0.99 4.40 4.36
C THR A 29 1.22 5.90 4.31
N ASP A 30 0.39 6.70 4.98
CA ASP A 30 0.42 8.16 4.90
C ASP A 30 0.36 8.61 3.43
N GLN A 31 -0.61 8.07 2.71
CA GLN A 31 -0.88 8.30 1.29
C GLN A 31 0.36 8.11 0.39
N SER A 32 1.24 7.18 0.74
CA SER A 32 2.51 6.95 0.04
C SER A 32 2.50 5.60 -0.68
N CYS A 33 2.88 5.61 -1.96
CA CYS A 33 3.07 4.43 -2.78
C CYS A 33 4.07 3.48 -2.11
N ILE A 34 3.69 2.22 -1.91
CA ILE A 34 4.57 1.21 -1.30
C ILE A 34 5.83 0.97 -2.15
N TYR A 35 5.72 1.05 -3.47
CA TYR A 35 6.83 0.80 -4.39
C TYR A 35 7.86 1.93 -4.43
N CYS A 36 7.44 3.17 -4.68
CA CYS A 36 8.37 4.26 -4.94
C CYS A 36 8.33 5.40 -3.90
N GLY A 37 7.32 5.44 -3.04
CA GLY A 37 7.14 6.49 -2.05
C GLY A 37 6.52 7.79 -2.55
N SER A 38 6.16 7.90 -3.83
CA SER A 38 5.35 9.03 -4.32
C SER A 38 3.92 8.98 -3.75
N LYS A 39 3.10 9.99 -4.00
CA LYS A 39 1.69 9.97 -3.59
C LYS A 39 0.97 8.72 -4.14
N SER A 40 0.23 8.02 -3.28
CA SER A 40 -0.63 6.91 -3.68
C SER A 40 -1.95 7.43 -4.22
N GLU A 41 -2.40 6.87 -5.34
CA GLU A 41 -3.60 7.32 -6.08
C GLU A 41 -4.52 6.15 -6.43
N SER A 42 -4.00 4.93 -6.33
CA SER A 42 -4.70 3.70 -6.67
C SER A 42 -4.35 2.59 -5.70
N ILE A 43 -5.14 1.52 -5.75
CA ILE A 43 -4.86 0.27 -5.04
C ILE A 43 -4.44 -0.76 -6.09
N ASP A 44 -3.26 -1.33 -5.91
CA ASP A 44 -2.73 -2.40 -6.75
C ASP A 44 -2.93 -3.76 -6.07
N HIS A 45 -3.16 -4.78 -6.89
CA HIS A 45 -3.30 -6.16 -6.46
C HIS A 45 -1.98 -6.90 -6.67
N ILE A 46 -1.37 -7.37 -5.58
CA ILE A 46 -0.09 -8.09 -5.59
C ILE A 46 -0.18 -9.32 -6.50
N GLN A 47 -1.16 -10.19 -6.26
CA GLN A 47 -1.67 -11.15 -7.23
C GLN A 47 -2.70 -10.43 -8.09
N PRO A 48 -2.48 -10.26 -9.41
CA PRO A 48 -3.40 -9.55 -10.28
C PRO A 48 -4.80 -10.16 -10.30
N ARG A 49 -5.84 -9.33 -10.45
CA ARG A 49 -7.23 -9.80 -10.59
C ARG A 49 -7.42 -10.73 -11.79
N SER A 50 -6.73 -10.46 -12.90
CA SER A 50 -6.72 -11.32 -14.10
C SER A 50 -6.21 -12.73 -13.82
N ARG A 51 -5.49 -12.93 -12.70
CA ARG A 51 -4.94 -14.20 -12.23
C ARG A 51 -5.58 -14.66 -10.91
N GLY A 52 -6.82 -14.25 -10.65
CA GLY A 52 -7.62 -14.69 -9.49
C GLY A 52 -7.32 -13.96 -8.18
N GLY A 53 -6.58 -12.86 -8.20
CA GLY A 53 -6.28 -12.08 -7.00
C GLY A 53 -7.51 -11.49 -6.32
N LEU A 54 -7.67 -11.77 -5.02
CA LEU A 54 -8.79 -11.27 -4.21
C LEU A 54 -8.53 -9.84 -3.71
N SER A 55 -9.61 -9.08 -3.48
CA SER A 55 -9.54 -7.77 -2.83
C SER A 55 -9.51 -7.92 -1.31
N THR A 56 -8.32 -8.24 -0.79
CA THR A 56 -8.07 -8.41 0.64
C THR A 56 -6.88 -7.55 1.06
N THR A 57 -6.79 -7.19 2.34
CA THR A 57 -5.69 -6.35 2.82
C THR A 57 -4.32 -6.97 2.50
N THR A 58 -4.14 -8.28 2.59
CA THR A 58 -2.86 -8.95 2.27
C THR A 58 -2.51 -8.95 0.78
N ASN A 59 -3.49 -8.80 -0.11
CA ASN A 59 -3.27 -8.75 -1.55
C ASN A 59 -3.35 -7.34 -2.16
N CYS A 60 -3.85 -6.36 -1.42
CA CYS A 60 -4.07 -5.01 -1.91
C CYS A 60 -3.17 -4.01 -1.19
N ILE A 61 -2.44 -3.22 -1.98
CA ILE A 61 -1.51 -2.22 -1.47
C ILE A 61 -1.72 -0.86 -2.14
N PRO A 62 -1.46 0.26 -1.44
CA PRO A 62 -1.52 1.58 -2.03
C PRO A 62 -0.34 1.81 -2.99
N ALA A 63 -0.66 2.27 -4.20
CA ALA A 63 0.28 2.51 -5.28
C ALA A 63 -0.06 3.82 -6.02
N CYS A 64 0.96 4.48 -6.59
CA CYS A 64 0.73 5.55 -7.57
C CYS A 64 0.28 4.97 -8.91
N LEU A 65 -0.34 5.79 -9.76
CA LEU A 65 -0.84 5.32 -11.06
C LEU A 65 0.29 4.77 -11.94
N SER A 66 1.44 5.44 -11.96
CA SER A 66 2.59 5.03 -12.76
C SER A 66 3.13 3.65 -12.39
N CYS A 67 3.30 3.36 -11.09
CA CYS A 67 3.77 2.05 -10.63
C CYS A 67 2.74 0.95 -10.91
N ASN A 68 1.47 1.23 -10.66
CA ASN A 68 0.39 0.27 -10.87
C ASN A 68 0.29 -0.12 -12.35
N ILE A 69 0.28 0.87 -13.25
CA ILE A 69 0.26 0.65 -14.71
C ILE A 69 1.50 -0.11 -15.18
N GLN A 70 2.69 0.26 -14.68
CA GLN A 70 3.93 -0.42 -15.07
C GLN A 70 4.01 -1.85 -14.58
N LYS A 71 3.49 -2.16 -13.38
CA LYS A 71 3.43 -3.53 -12.87
C LYS A 71 2.44 -4.35 -13.68
N ASN A 72 1.26 -3.80 -13.95
CA ASN A 72 0.18 -4.47 -14.65
C ASN A 72 -0.10 -5.86 -14.01
N ASP A 73 -0.04 -6.93 -14.80
CA ASP A 73 -0.26 -8.31 -14.38
C ASP A 73 1.04 -9.09 -14.08
N MET A 74 2.19 -8.41 -13.99
CA MET A 74 3.46 -9.04 -13.64
C MET A 74 3.51 -9.44 -12.16
N ASP A 75 4.34 -10.45 -11.87
CA ASP A 75 4.71 -10.78 -10.50
C ASP A 75 5.34 -9.57 -9.80
N VAL A 76 4.84 -9.24 -8.61
CA VAL A 76 5.22 -8.01 -7.91
C VAL A 76 6.70 -7.95 -7.60
N PHE A 77 7.31 -9.06 -7.19
CA PHE A 77 8.70 -9.08 -6.73
C PHE A 77 9.66 -9.04 -7.91
N HIS A 78 9.36 -9.80 -8.97
CA HIS A 78 10.09 -9.77 -10.22
C HIS A 78 10.04 -8.40 -10.88
N TRP A 79 8.86 -7.77 -10.94
CA TRP A 79 8.70 -6.43 -11.49
C TRP A 79 9.43 -5.38 -10.63
N TYR A 80 9.20 -5.38 -9.32
CA TYR A 80 9.72 -4.35 -8.43
C TYR A 80 11.26 -4.33 -8.39
N ARG A 81 11.89 -5.50 -8.44
CA ARG A 81 13.36 -5.63 -8.46
C ARG A 81 14.04 -4.98 -9.67
N ARG A 82 13.29 -4.73 -10.76
CA ARG A 82 13.79 -4.08 -11.99
C ARG A 82 13.55 -2.57 -12.02
N GLN A 83 12.88 -2.01 -11.01
CA GLN A 83 12.55 -0.60 -10.99
C GLN A 83 13.72 0.26 -10.51
N LYS A 84 13.85 1.47 -11.08
CA LYS A 84 14.86 2.45 -10.62
C LYS A 84 14.69 2.84 -9.15
N SER A 85 13.46 2.80 -8.65
CA SER A 85 13.08 3.11 -7.27
C SER A 85 13.14 1.89 -6.34
N TYR A 86 13.77 0.80 -6.75
CA TYR A 86 13.91 -0.40 -5.94
C TYR A 86 14.64 -0.09 -4.62
N ASP A 87 13.99 -0.43 -3.51
CA ASP A 87 14.60 -0.41 -2.18
C ASP A 87 14.36 -1.79 -1.51
N PRO A 88 15.41 -2.48 -1.03
CA PRO A 88 15.25 -3.78 -0.38
C PRO A 88 14.34 -3.73 0.85
N ARG A 89 14.28 -2.61 1.57
CA ARG A 89 13.41 -2.42 2.74
C ARG A 89 11.95 -2.32 2.34
N ARG A 90 11.64 -1.68 1.21
CA ARG A 90 10.29 -1.67 0.63
C ARG A 90 9.91 -3.06 0.12
N ALA A 91 10.84 -3.79 -0.48
CA ALA A 91 10.59 -5.18 -0.89
C ALA A 91 10.28 -6.08 0.33
N MET A 92 10.99 -5.90 1.44
CA MET A 92 10.67 -6.57 2.70
C MET A 92 9.31 -6.13 3.27
N ALA A 93 8.97 -4.85 3.16
CA ALA A 93 7.66 -4.36 3.59
C ALA A 93 6.52 -5.01 2.80
N ILE A 94 6.67 -5.16 1.47
CA ILE A 94 5.70 -5.87 0.62
C ILE A 94 5.56 -7.33 1.08
N ARG A 95 6.67 -8.04 1.36
CA ARG A 95 6.61 -9.42 1.87
C ARG A 95 5.86 -9.52 3.19
N ALA A 96 6.16 -8.62 4.14
CA ALA A 96 5.49 -8.57 5.43
C ALA A 96 4.00 -8.25 5.29
N TRP A 97 3.63 -7.38 4.35
CA TRP A 97 2.24 -7.06 4.03
C TRP A 97 1.48 -8.28 3.51
N VAL A 98 2.07 -9.00 2.55
CA VAL A 98 1.51 -10.25 1.98
C VAL A 98 1.32 -11.31 3.05
N SER A 99 2.26 -11.43 3.99
CA SER A 99 2.16 -12.40 5.09
C SER A 99 1.20 -11.97 6.21
N GLY A 100 0.53 -10.82 6.09
CA GLY A 100 -0.37 -10.27 7.11
C GLY A 100 0.33 -9.59 8.30
N ASN A 101 1.66 -9.46 8.29
CA ASN A 101 2.40 -8.73 9.32
C ASN A 101 2.46 -7.23 9.00
N LEU A 102 1.31 -6.57 9.13
CA LEU A 102 1.17 -5.14 8.83
C LEU A 102 2.05 -4.27 9.74
N THR A 103 2.23 -4.64 11.01
CA THR A 103 3.09 -3.90 11.93
C THR A 103 4.53 -3.79 11.40
N LEU A 104 5.11 -4.90 10.94
CA LEU A 104 6.45 -4.90 10.35
C LEU A 104 6.47 -4.12 9.03
N ALA A 105 5.47 -4.33 8.16
CA ALA A 105 5.38 -3.64 6.89
C ALA A 105 5.39 -2.11 7.07
N LEU A 106 4.54 -1.59 7.96
CA LEU A 106 4.42 -0.15 8.22
C LEU A 106 5.69 0.44 8.87
N ARG A 107 6.34 -0.30 9.77
CA ARG A 107 7.63 0.12 10.36
C ARG A 107 8.71 0.28 9.29
N LEU A 108 8.81 -0.66 8.36
CA LEU A 108 9.79 -0.61 7.26
C LEU A 108 9.52 0.56 6.32
N ILE A 109 8.26 0.81 5.94
CA ILE A 109 7.90 1.95 5.09
C ILE A 109 8.23 3.28 5.78
N ARG A 110 7.90 3.42 7.06
CA ARG A 110 8.21 4.63 7.84
C ARG A 110 9.72 4.86 7.96
N TRP A 111 10.50 3.79 8.14
CA TRP A 111 11.96 3.90 8.20
C TRP A 111 12.54 4.43 6.88
N VAL A 112 12.13 3.88 5.74
CA VAL A 112 12.57 4.36 4.42
C VAL A 112 12.23 5.84 4.23
N LYS A 113 11.02 6.26 4.64
CA LYS A 113 10.60 7.67 4.54
C LYS A 113 11.50 8.61 5.36
N ASN A 114 11.83 8.21 6.60
CA ASN A 114 12.68 9.01 7.49
C ASN A 114 14.14 9.11 7.03
N ASP A 115 14.66 8.09 6.34
CA ASP A 115 16.03 8.15 5.82
C ASP A 115 16.13 9.09 4.62
N MET A 116 15.11 9.09 3.75
CA MET A 116 15.04 10.01 2.61
C MET A 116 14.97 11.47 3.06
N THR A 117 14.22 11.79 4.12
CA THR A 117 14.15 13.17 4.64
C THR A 117 15.49 13.64 5.19
N LYS A 118 16.21 12.78 5.94
CA LYS A 118 17.56 13.10 6.44
C LYS A 118 18.54 13.39 5.31
N ASP A 119 18.51 12.61 4.23
CA ASP A 119 19.40 12.82 3.09
C ASP A 119 19.09 14.12 2.34
N GLN A 120 17.82 14.51 2.24
CA GLN A 120 17.42 15.81 1.68
C GLN A 120 17.92 16.97 2.55
N THR A 121 17.73 16.90 3.88
CA THR A 121 18.21 17.95 4.80
C THR A 121 19.73 18.12 4.73
N LYS A 122 20.50 17.02 4.63
CA LYS A 122 21.96 17.07 4.48
C LYS A 122 22.43 17.74 3.18
N ARG A 123 21.66 17.63 2.09
CA ARG A 123 22.00 18.26 0.79
C ARG A 123 21.76 19.76 0.77
N ILE A 124 20.76 20.24 1.53
CA ILE A 124 20.43 21.67 1.63
C ILE A 124 21.39 22.39 2.61
N ALA A 125 21.93 21.67 3.59
CA ALA A 125 22.87 22.21 4.57
C ALA A 125 24.33 22.27 4.09
N ARG A 126 24.60 22.08 2.80
CA ARG A 126 25.92 22.20 2.14
C ARG A 126 25.85 23.28 1.08
#